data_AF-A0A1F4QGN0-F1
#
_entry.id   AF-A0A1F4QGN0-F1
#
_cell.length_a   1.000
_cell.length_b   1.000
_cell.length_c   1.000
_cell.angle_alpha   90.00
_cell.angle_beta   90.00
_cell.angle_gamma   90.00
#
_symmetry.space_group_name_H-M   'P 1'
#
loop_
_entity.id
_entity.type
_entity.pdbx_description
1 polymer ?
#
loop_
_entity_poly.entity_id
_entity_poly.type
_entity_poly.pdbx_seq_one_letter_code
_entity_poly.pdbx_strand_id
1 'polypeptide(L)'
;ASSLQLDAADRGFSFGHEGPLDMRMDRSAGTTAAELLQRLSERELADLIFEWGEERWSRRIARAIATARRERPIATTTDLAA
;
A
#
# COMPACT_ATOMS: atom_id res chain seq x y z
N ALA A 1 3.25 -15.79 19.16
CA ALA A 1 3.30 -14.92 17.97
C ALA A 1 2.69 -13.60 18.42
N SER A 2 3.49 -12.56 18.72
CA SER A 2 2.92 -11.45 19.50
C SER A 2 3.54 -10.09 19.18
N SER A 3 4.76 -9.76 19.61
CA SER A 3 5.22 -8.38 19.47
C SER A 3 5.55 -7.96 18.03
N LEU A 4 6.17 -8.84 17.23
CA LEU A 4 6.54 -8.52 15.84
C LEU A 4 5.33 -8.44 14.90
N GLN A 5 4.29 -9.25 15.14
CA GLN A 5 3.07 -9.20 14.33
C GLN A 5 2.22 -7.96 14.66
N LEU A 6 2.16 -7.58 15.94
CA LEU A 6 1.49 -6.36 16.37
C LEU A 6 2.22 -5.12 15.83
N ASP A 7 3.55 -5.05 15.96
CA ASP A 7 4.36 -3.96 15.39
C ASP A 7 4.24 -3.88 13.86
N ALA A 8 4.13 -5.02 13.17
CA ALA A 8 3.87 -5.05 11.73
C ALA A 8 2.47 -4.52 11.36
N ALA A 9 1.44 -4.83 12.14
CA ALA A 9 0.09 -4.29 11.93
C ALA A 9 0.05 -2.77 12.17
N ASP A 10 0.63 -2.30 13.28
CA ASP A 10 0.70 -0.87 13.61
C ASP A 10 1.49 -0.07 12.58
N ARG A 11 2.48 -0.68 11.92
CA ARG A 11 3.27 -0.10 10.81
C ARG A 11 2.66 -0.30 9.43
N GLY A 12 1.56 -1.02 9.30
CA GLY A 12 0.89 -1.21 8.02
C GLY A 12 1.56 -2.23 7.10
N PHE A 13 2.39 -3.12 7.62
CA PHE A 13 3.00 -4.22 6.87
C PHE A 13 2.13 -5.50 6.84
N SER A 14 1.02 -5.53 7.58
CA SER A 14 0.10 -6.66 7.60
C SER A 14 -1.20 -6.35 6.87
N PHE A 15 -1.59 -7.25 5.95
CA PHE A 15 -2.93 -7.24 5.34
C PHE A 15 -3.96 -8.04 6.13
N GLY A 16 -3.52 -8.85 7.11
CA GLY A 16 -4.40 -9.69 7.93
C GLY A 16 -5.02 -8.96 9.12
N HIS A 17 -4.47 -7.81 9.50
CA HIS A 17 -4.99 -6.93 10.53
C HIS A 17 -5.04 -5.51 10.00
N GLU A 18 -6.12 -4.80 10.30
CA GLU A 18 -6.26 -3.40 9.91
C GLU A 18 -5.22 -2.53 10.61
N GLY A 19 -4.52 -1.72 9.84
CA GLY A 19 -3.57 -0.71 10.30
C GLY A 19 -3.41 0.41 9.29
N PRO A 20 -2.77 1.53 9.66
CA PRO A 20 -2.50 2.62 8.73
C PRO A 20 -1.62 2.13 7.59
N LEU A 21 -1.91 2.52 6.34
CA LEU A 21 -1.10 2.17 5.18
C LEU A 21 0.18 3.04 5.13
N ASP A 22 1.05 2.85 6.12
CA ASP A 22 2.32 3.57 6.27
C ASP A 22 3.45 2.85 5.53
N MET A 23 3.78 1.61 5.93
CA MET A 23 4.83 0.75 5.36
C MET A 23 6.26 1.35 5.39
N ARG A 24 6.51 2.42 6.15
CA ARG A 24 7.89 2.91 6.35
C ARG A 24 8.60 2.14 7.44
N MET A 25 9.86 1.77 7.16
CA MET A 25 10.77 1.20 8.16
C MET A 25 11.22 2.26 9.19
N ASP A 26 11.45 3.49 8.74
CA ASP A 26 11.71 4.67 9.55
C ASP A 26 10.58 5.69 9.36
N ARG A 27 9.80 5.93 10.42
CA ARG A 27 8.66 6.86 10.40
C ARG A 27 9.05 8.33 10.57
N SER A 28 10.32 8.62 10.88
CA SER A 28 10.80 10.00 11.06
C SER A 28 10.98 10.76 9.75
N ALA A 29 11.02 10.06 8.62
CA ALA A 29 11.22 10.62 7.30
C ALA A 29 10.44 9.82 6.22
N GLY A 30 10.49 10.30 4.98
CA GLY A 30 9.93 9.61 3.82
C GLY A 30 8.41 9.76 3.66
N THR A 31 7.89 9.10 2.63
CA THR A 31 6.48 9.15 2.23
C THR A 31 5.81 7.84 2.61
N THR A 32 4.60 7.90 3.17
CA THR A 32 3.81 6.70 3.47
C THR A 32 3.34 6.02 2.18
N ALA A 33 3.01 4.73 2.27
CA ALA A 33 2.39 4.02 1.15
C ALA A 33 1.06 4.66 0.74
N ALA A 34 0.22 5.10 1.68
CA ALA A 34 -1.02 5.82 1.39
C ALA A 34 -0.79 7.09 0.55
N GLU A 35 0.20 7.91 0.92
CA GLU A 35 0.55 9.12 0.16
C GLU A 35 1.11 8.78 -1.22
N LEU A 36 1.95 7.75 -1.34
CA LEU A 36 2.43 7.26 -2.64
C LEU A 36 1.26 6.83 -3.54
N LEU A 37 0.31 6.06 -3.00
CA LEU A 37 -0.87 5.62 -3.72
C LEU A 37 -1.79 6.78 -4.12
N GLN A 38 -1.75 7.93 -3.45
CA GLN A 38 -2.49 9.12 -3.91
C GLN A 38 -1.76 9.87 -5.01
N ARG A 39 -0.42 9.87 -4.99
CA ARG A 39 0.40 10.77 -5.82
C ARG A 39 0.82 10.19 -7.16
N LEU A 40 1.10 8.88 -7.21
CA LEU A 40 1.60 8.22 -8.42
C LEU A 40 0.49 8.09 -9.49
N SER A 41 0.84 8.20 -10.77
CA SER A 41 -0.05 7.84 -11.87
C SER A 41 -0.32 6.33 -11.90
N GLU A 42 -1.39 5.91 -12.60
CA GLU A 42 -1.67 4.47 -12.81
C GLU A 42 -0.48 3.76 -13.48
N ARG A 43 0.21 4.44 -14.41
CA ARG A 43 1.39 3.89 -15.07
C ARG A 43 2.56 3.71 -14.10
N GLU A 44 2.88 4.74 -13.32
CA GLU A 44 3.96 4.65 -12.31
C GLU A 44 3.66 3.58 -11.26
N LEU A 45 2.41 3.41 -10.86
CA LEU A 45 1.99 2.32 -9.98
C LEU A 45 2.21 0.95 -10.63
N ALA A 46 1.84 0.79 -11.90
CA ALA A 46 2.04 -0.46 -12.61
C ALA A 46 3.53 -0.81 -12.75
N ASP A 47 4.36 0.19 -13.07
CA ASP A 47 5.81 0.02 -13.19
C ASP A 47 6.42 -0.35 -11.83
N LEU A 48 6.04 0.34 -10.74
CA LEU A 48 6.49 0.05 -9.38
C LEU A 48 6.11 -1.37 -8.93
N ILE A 49 4.86 -1.78 -9.12
CA ILE A 49 4.36 -3.11 -8.73
C ILE A 49 5.06 -4.21 -9.55
N PHE A 50 5.37 -3.94 -10.81
CA PHE A 50 6.09 -4.89 -11.66
C PHE A 50 7.55 -5.03 -11.25
N GLU A 51 8.27 -3.92 -11.11
CA GLU A 51 9.72 -3.91 -10.86
C GLU A 51 10.07 -4.42 -9.47
N TRP A 52 9.34 -3.98 -8.45
CA TRP A 52 9.64 -4.32 -7.05
C TRP A 52 8.82 -5.49 -6.50
N GLY A 53 7.65 -5.75 -7.08
CA GLY A 53 6.76 -6.83 -6.66
C GLY A 53 6.84 -8.09 -7.53
N GLU A 54 7.55 -8.03 -8.66
CA GLU A 54 7.63 -9.12 -9.66
C GLU A 54 6.24 -9.65 -10.08
N GLU A 55 5.21 -8.79 -10.02
CA GLU A 55 3.80 -9.19 -10.19
C GLU A 55 3.32 -8.99 -11.63
N ARG A 56 3.00 -10.10 -12.31
CA ARG A 56 2.50 -10.12 -13.71
C ARG A 56 1.18 -9.38 -13.91
N TRP A 57 0.37 -9.24 -12.86
CA TRP A 57 -0.90 -8.52 -12.88
C TRP A 57 -0.76 -7.03 -12.53
N SER A 58 0.46 -6.49 -12.50
CA SER A 58 0.77 -5.10 -12.10
C SER A 58 -0.17 -4.05 -12.71
N ARG A 59 -0.42 -4.11 -14.03
CA ARG A 59 -1.33 -3.18 -14.72
C ARG A 59 -2.77 -3.27 -14.21
N ARG A 60 -3.27 -4.48 -13.95
CA ARG A 60 -4.62 -4.69 -13.43
C ARG A 60 -4.74 -4.19 -12.00
N ILE A 61 -3.74 -4.44 -11.17
CA ILE A 61 -3.70 -4.00 -9.78
C ILE A 61 -3.62 -2.46 -9.72
N ALA A 62 -2.72 -1.85 -10.50
CA ALA A 62 -2.58 -0.40 -10.58
C ALA A 62 -3.88 0.29 -11.01
N ARG A 63 -4.59 -0.26 -11.99
CA ARG A 63 -5.90 0.24 -12.41
C ARG A 63 -6.94 0.12 -11.29
N ALA A 64 -6.96 -0.99 -10.56
CA ALA A 64 -7.87 -1.18 -9.42
C ALA A 64 -7.60 -0.14 -8.32
N ILE A 65 -6.33 0.03 -7.94
CA ILE A 65 -5.90 1.05 -6.97
C ILE A 65 -6.29 2.46 -7.45
N ALA A 66 -6.00 2.79 -8.73
CA ALA A 66 -6.30 4.10 -9.30
C ALA A 66 -7.81 4.38 -9.38
N THR A 67 -8.63 3.34 -9.54
CA THR A 67 -10.09 3.44 -9.52
C THR A 67 -10.60 3.62 -8.09
N ALA A 68 -10.19 2.74 -7.17
CA ALA A 68 -10.62 2.78 -5.78
C ALA A 68 -10.27 4.12 -5.11
N ARG A 69 -9.05 4.64 -5.31
CA ARG A 69 -8.64 5.93 -4.73
C ARG A 69 -9.45 7.13 -5.23
N ARG A 70 -10.12 7.03 -6.38
CA ARG A 70 -11.02 8.09 -6.89
C ARG A 70 -12.37 8.07 -6.19
N GLU A 71 -12.79 6.92 -5.68
CA GLU A 71 -14.03 6.78 -4.93
C GLU A 71 -13.83 7.12 -3.45
N ARG A 72 -12.76 6.58 -2.84
CA ARG A 72 -12.36 6.87 -1.46
C ARG A 72 -10.85 6.80 -1.30
N PRO A 73 -10.21 7.69 -0.50
CA PRO A 73 -8.82 7.52 -0.13
C PRO A 73 -8.53 6.12 0.45
N ILE A 74 -7.46 5.48 -0.04
CA ILE A 74 -6.94 4.22 0.49
C ILE A 74 -6.02 4.58 1.65
N ALA A 75 -6.50 4.40 2.88
CA ALA A 75 -5.82 4.86 4.10
C ALA A 75 -5.33 3.70 4.98
N THR A 76 -5.94 2.52 4.85
CA THR A 76 -5.59 1.35 5.65
C THR A 76 -5.07 0.19 4.81
N THR A 77 -4.44 -0.78 5.46
CA THR A 77 -4.03 -2.03 4.84
C THR A 77 -5.20 -2.86 4.32
N THR A 78 -6.35 -2.79 4.99
CA THR A 78 -7.60 -3.45 4.58
C THR A 78 -8.23 -2.78 3.37
N ASP A 79 -8.13 -1.44 3.24
CA ASP A 79 -8.57 -0.73 2.03
C ASP A 79 -7.82 -1.19 0.79
N LEU A 80 -6.52 -1.45 0.92
CA LEU A 80 -5.67 -1.89 -0.18
C LEU A 80 -5.90 -3.36 -0.54
N ALA A 81 -6.31 -4.19 0.42
CA ALA A 81 -6.49 -5.62 0.25
C ALA A 81 -7.89 -6.05 -0.23
N ALA A 82 -8.88 -5.14 -0.15
CA ALA A 82 -10.28 -5.36 -0.53
C ALA A 82 -10.46 -5.57 -2.04
#